data_AF-A0A3L6RR43-F1
#
_entry.id   AF-A0A3L6RR43-F1
#
_cell.length_a   1.000
_cell.length_b   1.000
_cell.length_c   1.000
_cell.angle_alpha   90.00
_cell.angle_beta   90.00
_cell.angle_gamma   90.00
#
_symmetry.space_group_name_H-M   'P 1'
#
loop_
_entity.id
_entity.type
_entity.pdbx_description
1 polymer ?
#
loop_
_entity_poly.entity_id
_entity_poly.type
_entity_poly.pdbx_seq_one_letter_code
_entity_poly.pdbx_strand_id
1 'polypeptide(L)'
;MAPPSADSVHILLKQALRADDNVSLLTCLYNRDQKVIAKSISLLTPADVVKLLKFFVLQIQSRGAVLVCLLPWLQTLLNRHMSSIVSQESSLSMLNSLYQLINARTSTFKSALQLSSTLDYHFSEVADDEADDELEPPIIYEDKDTDDEESEVDAMETDGEEAEELGDVTDASEHSDGSEIMSD
;
A
#
# COMPACT_ATOMS: atom_id res chain seq x y z
N MET A 1 -7.46 -5.02 33.23
CA MET A 1 -8.50 -5.91 32.67
C MET A 1 -7.81 -7.24 32.38
N ALA A 2 -8.18 -8.33 33.09
CA ALA A 2 -7.54 -9.63 32.85
C ALA A 2 -7.88 -10.10 31.42
N PRO A 3 -6.93 -10.66 30.66
CA PRO A 3 -7.25 -11.22 29.36
C PRO A 3 -8.32 -12.31 29.55
N PRO A 4 -9.38 -12.34 28.73
CA PRO A 4 -10.37 -13.39 28.81
C PRO A 4 -9.65 -14.74 28.66
N SER A 5 -9.91 -15.67 29.58
CA SER A 5 -9.35 -17.02 29.51
C SER A 5 -9.73 -17.66 28.17
N ALA A 6 -8.83 -18.49 27.62
CA ALA A 6 -9.02 -19.13 26.32
C ALA A 6 -10.36 -19.87 26.19
N ASP A 7 -10.85 -20.44 27.29
CA ASP A 7 -12.12 -21.17 27.34
C ASP A 7 -13.34 -20.25 27.20
N SER A 8 -13.25 -19.03 27.72
CA SER A 8 -14.27 -17.99 27.56
C SER A 8 -14.37 -17.53 26.10
N VAL A 9 -13.24 -17.35 25.43
CA VAL A 9 -13.20 -16.92 24.03
C VAL A 9 -13.79 -17.97 23.09
N HIS A 10 -13.47 -19.25 23.32
CA HIS A 10 -14.05 -20.33 22.51
C HIS A 10 -15.58 -20.42 22.62
N ILE A 11 -16.11 -20.32 23.85
CA ILE A 11 -17.56 -20.36 24.09
C ILE A 11 -18.24 -19.17 23.41
N LEU A 12 -17.69 -17.96 23.57
CA LEU A 12 -18.23 -16.75 22.97
C LEU A 12 -18.19 -16.81 21.44
N LEU A 13 -17.10 -17.32 20.86
CA LEU A 13 -16.95 -17.52 19.41
C LEU A 13 -18.04 -18.45 18.86
N LYS A 14 -18.28 -19.60 19.51
CA LYS A 14 -19.34 -20.53 19.12
C LYS A 14 -20.73 -19.90 19.25
N GLN A 15 -20.99 -19.17 20.33
CA GLN A 15 -22.26 -18.49 20.53
C GLN A 15 -22.50 -17.44 19.45
N ALA A 16 -21.50 -16.62 19.15
CA ALA A 16 -21.57 -15.60 18.10
C ALA A 16 -21.82 -16.22 16.71
N LEU A 17 -21.13 -17.33 16.38
CA LEU A 17 -21.36 -18.07 15.12
C LEU A 17 -22.75 -18.71 15.03
N ARG A 18 -23.36 -19.09 16.15
CA ARG A 18 -24.72 -19.64 16.19
C ARG A 18 -25.78 -18.57 16.07
N ALA A 19 -25.55 -17.41 16.70
CA ALA A 19 -26.47 -16.28 16.69
C ALA A 19 -26.31 -15.39 15.43
N ASP A 20 -25.32 -15.67 14.57
CA ASP A 20 -24.90 -14.82 13.46
C ASP A 20 -24.62 -13.36 13.90
N ASP A 21 -24.11 -13.20 15.13
CA ASP A 21 -23.77 -11.92 15.73
C ASP A 21 -22.36 -11.48 15.32
N ASN A 22 -22.29 -10.68 14.26
CA ASN A 22 -21.06 -10.17 13.69
C ASN A 22 -20.26 -9.27 14.65
N VAL A 23 -20.93 -8.56 15.57
CA VAL A 23 -20.27 -7.64 16.51
C VAL A 23 -19.56 -8.43 17.60
N SER A 24 -20.24 -9.41 18.19
CA SER A 24 -19.64 -10.32 19.17
C SER A 24 -18.54 -11.18 18.54
N LEU A 25 -18.74 -11.60 17.28
CA LEU A 25 -17.73 -12.35 16.55
C LEU A 25 -16.46 -11.51 16.35
N LEU A 26 -16.61 -10.26 15.92
CA LEU A 26 -15.48 -9.36 15.76
C LEU A 26 -14.76 -9.10 17.09
N THR A 27 -15.52 -8.96 18.18
CA THR A 27 -14.98 -8.79 19.54
C THR A 27 -14.08 -9.96 19.93
N CYS A 28 -14.48 -11.21 19.62
CA CYS A 28 -13.63 -12.39 19.85
C CYS A 28 -12.33 -12.32 19.04
N LEU A 29 -12.45 -11.92 17.77
CA LEU A 29 -11.36 -11.94 16.80
C LEU A 29 -10.33 -10.82 17.02
N TYR A 30 -10.59 -9.85 17.89
CA TYR A 30 -9.58 -8.89 18.34
C TYR A 30 -8.52 -9.51 19.25
N ASN A 31 -8.76 -10.70 19.82
CA ASN A 31 -7.74 -11.39 20.61
C ASN A 31 -6.56 -11.81 19.71
N ARG A 32 -5.34 -11.44 20.13
CA ARG A 32 -4.07 -11.68 19.41
C ARG A 32 -3.22 -12.81 20.00
N ASP A 33 -3.64 -13.41 21.12
CA ASP A 33 -2.89 -14.50 21.73
C ASP A 33 -3.00 -15.76 20.87
N GLN A 34 -1.90 -16.13 20.20
CA GLN A 34 -1.84 -17.26 19.30
C GLN A 34 -2.26 -18.59 19.96
N LYS A 35 -2.01 -18.77 21.26
CA LYS A 35 -2.45 -19.98 21.99
C LYS A 35 -3.96 -20.00 22.15
N VAL A 36 -4.57 -18.85 22.44
CA VAL A 36 -6.03 -18.70 22.54
C VAL A 36 -6.68 -18.93 21.18
N ILE A 37 -6.13 -18.35 20.11
CA ILE A 37 -6.61 -18.50 18.74
C ILE A 37 -6.58 -19.99 18.33
N ALA A 38 -5.43 -20.65 18.48
CA ALA A 38 -5.26 -22.05 18.12
C ALA A 38 -6.21 -22.97 18.90
N LYS A 39 -6.32 -22.77 20.23
CA LYS A 39 -7.25 -23.55 21.07
C LYS A 39 -8.69 -23.32 20.64
N SER A 40 -9.11 -22.07 20.45
CA SER A 40 -10.48 -21.71 20.08
C SER A 40 -10.91 -22.31 18.74
N ILE A 41 -10.03 -22.24 17.74
CA ILE A 41 -10.27 -22.81 16.40
C ILE A 41 -10.26 -24.34 16.41
N SER A 42 -9.39 -24.96 17.21
CA SER A 42 -9.29 -26.42 17.29
C SER A 42 -10.57 -27.10 17.78
N LEU A 43 -11.41 -26.37 18.51
CA LEU A 43 -12.64 -26.85 19.12
C LEU A 43 -13.89 -26.55 18.27
N LEU A 44 -13.74 -25.95 17.09
CA LEU A 44 -14.86 -25.66 16.18
C LEU A 44 -15.35 -26.92 15.45
N THR A 45 -16.66 -26.99 15.22
CA THR A 45 -17.23 -28.03 14.35
C THR A 45 -17.07 -27.66 12.88
N PRO A 46 -17.15 -28.61 11.93
CA PRO A 46 -17.08 -28.29 10.50
C PRO A 46 -18.10 -27.24 10.05
N ALA A 47 -19.31 -27.24 10.61
CA ALA A 47 -20.33 -26.23 10.30
C ALA A 47 -19.93 -24.83 10.80
N ASP A 48 -19.38 -24.74 12.01
CA ASP A 48 -18.89 -23.48 12.58
C ASP A 48 -17.71 -22.92 11.75
N VAL A 49 -16.83 -23.79 11.26
CA VAL A 49 -15.69 -23.43 10.40
C VAL A 49 -16.17 -22.77 9.11
N VAL A 50 -17.19 -23.33 8.45
CA VAL A 50 -17.75 -22.75 7.22
C VAL A 50 -18.38 -21.39 7.48
N LYS A 51 -19.14 -21.25 8.57
CA LYS A 51 -19.71 -19.96 8.97
C LYS A 51 -18.64 -18.90 9.21
N LEU A 52 -17.57 -19.28 9.91
CA LEU A 52 -16.46 -18.38 10.18
C LEU A 52 -15.68 -18.02 8.90
N LEU A 53 -15.51 -18.96 7.97
CA LEU A 53 -14.92 -18.69 6.66
C LEU A 53 -15.75 -17.68 5.86
N LYS A 54 -17.08 -17.87 5.82
CA LYS A 54 -18.00 -16.92 5.19
C LYS A 54 -17.89 -15.52 5.80
N PHE A 55 -17.78 -15.44 7.13
CA PHE A 55 -17.55 -14.18 7.82
C PHE A 55 -16.24 -13.51 7.39
N PHE A 56 -15.13 -14.25 7.29
CA PHE A 56 -13.86 -13.70 6.81
C PHE A 56 -13.95 -13.13 5.40
N VAL A 57 -14.63 -13.81 4.48
CA VAL A 57 -14.86 -13.30 3.12
C VAL A 57 -15.57 -11.94 3.16
N LEU A 58 -16.63 -11.80 3.96
CA LEU A 58 -17.39 -10.54 4.11
C LEU A 58 -16.54 -9.42 4.73
N GLN A 59 -15.73 -9.73 5.75
CA GLN A 59 -14.87 -8.74 6.40
C GLN A 59 -13.74 -8.27 5.48
N ILE A 60 -13.11 -9.21 4.77
CA ILE A 60 -12.04 -8.91 3.80
C ILE A 60 -12.59 -8.08 2.64
N GLN A 61 -13.85 -8.25 2.25
CA GLN A 61 -14.45 -7.41 1.22
C GLN A 61 -14.74 -5.98 1.71
N SER A 62 -15.16 -5.79 2.96
CA SER A 62 -15.72 -4.51 3.42
C SER A 62 -14.71 -3.48 3.95
N ARG A 63 -13.79 -3.85 4.86
CA ARG A 63 -12.98 -2.84 5.59
C ARG A 63 -11.55 -3.29 5.89
N GLY A 64 -10.57 -2.59 5.31
CA GLY A 64 -9.13 -2.93 5.39
C GLY A 64 -8.50 -2.95 6.79
N ALA A 65 -8.83 -1.99 7.66
CA ALA A 65 -8.18 -1.87 8.97
C ALA A 65 -8.42 -3.09 9.88
N VAL A 66 -9.61 -3.69 9.77
CA VAL A 66 -10.00 -4.84 10.60
C VAL A 66 -9.23 -6.11 10.21
N LEU A 67 -8.78 -6.22 8.94
CA LEU A 67 -8.10 -7.41 8.43
C LEU A 67 -6.83 -7.74 9.23
N VAL A 68 -6.11 -6.72 9.73
CA VAL A 68 -4.90 -6.95 10.52
C VAL A 68 -5.23 -7.85 11.72
N CYS A 69 -6.38 -7.66 12.37
CA CYS A 69 -6.86 -8.48 13.48
C CYS A 69 -7.35 -9.87 13.06
N LEU A 70 -7.96 -9.95 11.88
CA LEU A 70 -8.55 -11.19 11.38
C LEU A 70 -7.52 -12.15 10.79
N LEU A 71 -6.38 -11.65 10.29
CA LEU A 71 -5.37 -12.45 9.60
C LEU A 71 -4.84 -13.65 10.43
N PRO A 72 -4.43 -13.49 11.70
CA PRO A 72 -3.97 -14.63 12.51
C PRO A 72 -5.05 -15.71 12.68
N TRP A 73 -6.31 -15.31 12.79
CA TRP A 73 -7.43 -16.23 12.90
C TRP A 73 -7.71 -16.96 11.58
N LEU A 74 -7.71 -16.24 10.46
CA LEU A 74 -7.90 -16.84 9.14
C LEU A 74 -6.79 -17.84 8.80
N GLN A 75 -5.52 -17.45 9.01
CA GLN A 75 -4.38 -18.34 8.81
C GLN A 75 -4.49 -19.60 9.66
N THR A 76 -4.82 -19.46 10.94
CA THR A 76 -4.97 -20.60 11.84
C THR A 76 -6.18 -21.49 11.46
N LEU A 77 -7.28 -20.90 11.00
CA LEU A 77 -8.46 -21.63 10.54
C LEU A 77 -8.12 -22.49 9.31
N LEU A 78 -7.50 -21.88 8.30
CA LEU A 78 -7.10 -22.58 7.08
C LEU A 78 -6.08 -23.68 7.41
N ASN A 79 -5.02 -23.38 8.15
CA ASN A 79 -4.00 -24.37 8.51
C ASN A 79 -4.58 -25.57 9.29
N ARG A 80 -5.56 -25.33 10.17
CA ARG A 80 -6.14 -26.38 11.01
C ARG A 80 -7.20 -27.22 10.30
N HIS A 81 -8.03 -26.60 9.46
CA HIS A 81 -9.25 -27.21 8.92
C HIS A 81 -9.27 -27.30 7.39
N MET A 82 -8.16 -27.06 6.69
CA MET A 82 -8.10 -27.04 5.22
C MET A 82 -8.71 -28.31 4.58
N SER A 83 -8.38 -29.48 5.11
CA SER A 83 -8.91 -30.75 4.61
C SER A 83 -10.44 -30.79 4.69
N SER A 84 -11.00 -30.41 5.84
CA SER A 84 -12.46 -30.34 6.04
C SER A 84 -13.13 -29.28 5.17
N ILE A 85 -12.46 -28.15 4.92
CA ILE A 85 -12.98 -27.05 4.10
C ILE A 85 -13.00 -27.47 2.62
N VAL A 86 -11.92 -28.08 2.13
CA VAL A 86 -11.80 -28.48 0.72
C VAL A 86 -12.72 -29.64 0.38
N SER A 87 -13.00 -30.54 1.33
CA SER A 87 -13.96 -31.64 1.12
C SER A 87 -15.41 -31.19 0.95
N GLN A 88 -15.73 -29.93 1.24
CA GLN A 88 -17.07 -29.39 1.10
C GLN A 88 -17.17 -28.55 -0.17
N GLU A 89 -18.03 -28.95 -1.10
CA GLU A 89 -18.20 -28.26 -2.38
C GLU A 89 -18.63 -26.79 -2.21
N SER A 90 -19.47 -26.51 -1.21
CA SER A 90 -19.95 -25.16 -0.90
C SER A 90 -18.85 -24.17 -0.53
N SER A 91 -17.69 -24.63 -0.06
CA SER A 91 -16.57 -23.75 0.36
C SER A 91 -15.57 -23.46 -0.75
N LEU A 92 -15.60 -24.18 -1.87
CA LEU A 92 -14.68 -23.94 -2.99
C LEU A 92 -14.87 -22.55 -3.59
N SER A 93 -16.12 -22.13 -3.78
CA SER A 93 -16.44 -20.78 -4.26
C SER A 93 -15.97 -19.71 -3.27
N MET A 94 -16.16 -19.92 -1.97
CA MET A 94 -15.69 -19.01 -0.91
C MET A 94 -14.16 -18.91 -0.87
N LEU A 95 -13.46 -20.02 -1.05
CA LEU A 95 -11.99 -20.04 -1.09
C LEU A 95 -11.46 -19.30 -2.32
N ASN A 96 -12.09 -19.48 -3.49
CA ASN A 96 -11.74 -18.73 -4.68
C ASN A 96 -12.01 -17.22 -4.49
N SER A 97 -13.16 -16.84 -3.93
CA SER A 97 -13.44 -15.44 -3.59
C SER A 97 -12.41 -14.86 -2.64
N LEU A 98 -12.02 -15.63 -1.61
CA LEU A 98 -10.98 -15.23 -0.66
C LEU A 98 -9.64 -14.98 -1.37
N TYR A 99 -9.23 -15.89 -2.27
CA TYR A 99 -8.01 -15.75 -3.07
C TYR A 99 -8.04 -14.47 -3.93
N GLN A 100 -9.13 -14.25 -4.67
CA GLN A 100 -9.27 -13.06 -5.51
C GLN A 100 -9.25 -11.76 -4.69
N LEU A 101 -9.90 -11.74 -3.52
CA LEU A 101 -9.89 -10.60 -2.62
C LEU A 101 -8.50 -10.30 -2.06
N ILE A 102 -7.74 -11.33 -1.70
CA ILE A 102 -6.35 -11.17 -1.25
C ILE A 102 -5.51 -10.58 -2.37
N ASN A 103 -5.58 -11.13 -3.58
CA ASN A 103 -4.84 -10.62 -4.74
C ASN A 103 -5.20 -9.18 -5.09
N ALA A 104 -6.49 -8.82 -5.07
CA ALA A 104 -6.95 -7.46 -5.33
C ALA A 104 -6.43 -6.46 -4.29
N ARG A 105 -6.22 -6.89 -3.04
CA ARG A 105 -5.67 -6.04 -1.97
C ARG A 105 -4.15 -5.96 -2.01
N THR A 106 -3.46 -7.02 -2.42
CA THR A 106 -1.99 -7.01 -2.53
C THR A 106 -1.51 -6.31 -3.79
N SER A 107 -2.32 -6.27 -4.86
CA SER A 107 -1.94 -5.59 -6.11
C SER A 107 -1.74 -4.08 -5.96
N THR A 108 -2.40 -3.44 -4.98
CA THR A 108 -2.26 -2.01 -4.73
C THR A 108 -1.07 -1.66 -3.84
N PHE A 109 -0.39 -2.65 -3.25
CA PHE A 109 0.72 -2.43 -2.32
C PHE A 109 1.87 -1.64 -2.95
N LYS A 110 2.26 -1.98 -4.17
CA LYS A 110 3.35 -1.29 -4.88
C LYS A 110 3.05 0.20 -5.07
N SER A 111 1.87 0.51 -5.58
CA SER A 111 1.46 1.90 -5.83
C SER A 111 1.30 2.70 -4.54
N ALA A 112 0.78 2.09 -3.47
CA ALA A 112 0.70 2.71 -2.15
C ALA A 112 2.09 2.98 -1.56
N LEU A 113 3.04 2.06 -1.73
CA LEU A 113 4.42 2.24 -1.29
C LEU A 113 5.12 3.38 -2.05
N GLN A 114 4.96 3.44 -3.37
CA GLN A 114 5.49 4.55 -4.18
C GLN A 114 4.94 5.90 -3.72
N LEU A 115 3.61 5.98 -3.51
CA LEU A 115 2.97 7.19 -3.01
C LEU A 115 3.52 7.59 -1.62
N SER A 116 3.69 6.63 -0.71
CA SER A 116 4.30 6.88 0.60
C SER A 116 5.69 7.47 0.46
N SER A 117 6.56 6.83 -0.32
CA SER A 117 7.93 7.31 -0.51
C SER A 117 8.01 8.68 -1.19
N THR A 118 7.13 8.97 -2.15
CA THR A 118 7.05 10.30 -2.78
C THR A 118 6.57 11.37 -1.79
N LEU A 119 5.59 11.04 -0.94
CA LEU A 119 5.15 11.95 0.13
C LEU A 119 6.26 12.19 1.15
N ASP A 120 6.94 11.13 1.61
CA ASP A 120 8.04 11.23 2.56
C ASP A 120 9.16 12.14 2.01
N TYR A 121 9.48 12.04 0.71
CA TYR A 121 10.43 12.92 0.02
C TYR A 121 9.99 14.40 0.06
N HIS A 122 8.76 14.71 -0.36
CA HIS A 122 8.28 16.10 -0.35
C HIS A 122 8.13 16.68 1.06
N PHE A 123 7.75 15.86 2.06
CA PHE A 123 7.71 16.31 3.45
C PHE A 123 9.10 16.59 4.01
N SER A 124 10.14 15.88 3.55
CA SER A 124 11.52 16.17 3.94
C SER A 124 12.04 17.49 3.36
N GLU A 125 11.63 17.82 2.12
CA GLU A 125 12.00 19.09 1.44
C GLU A 125 11.39 20.31 2.16
N VAL A 126 10.09 20.25 2.50
CA VAL A 126 9.42 21.35 3.23
C VAL A 126 9.97 21.54 4.65
N ALA A 127 10.43 20.47 5.31
CA ALA A 127 10.99 20.55 6.65
C ALA A 127 12.39 21.17 6.68
N ASP A 128 13.17 21.05 5.60
CA ASP A 128 14.48 21.69 5.47
C ASP A 128 14.37 23.18 5.09
N ASP A 129 13.34 23.58 4.32
CA ASP A 129 13.10 24.98 3.94
C ASP A 129 12.70 25.89 5.11
N GLU A 130 12.13 25.36 6.20
CA GLU A 130 11.80 26.17 7.41
C GLU A 130 13.04 26.51 8.26
N ALA A 131 14.22 25.95 7.95
CA ALA A 131 15.45 26.19 8.70
C ALA A 131 16.37 27.26 8.10
N ASP A 132 16.09 27.75 6.88
CA ASP A 132 16.96 28.68 6.15
C ASP A 132 16.33 30.08 5.89
N ASP A 133 15.25 30.43 6.60
CA ASP A 133 14.79 31.82 6.71
C ASP A 133 15.74 32.64 7.62
N GLU A 134 17.03 32.66 7.30
CA GLU A 134 17.93 33.72 7.72
C GLU A 134 17.55 34.97 6.92
N LEU A 135 16.57 35.72 7.45
CA LEU A 135 16.03 36.98 6.93
C LEU A 135 17.11 37.83 6.21
N GLU A 136 17.20 37.70 4.89
CA GLU A 136 18.00 38.64 4.10
C GLU A 136 17.39 40.04 4.31
N PRO A 137 18.17 41.01 4.82
CA PRO A 137 17.63 42.32 5.12
C PRO A 137 17.14 42.98 3.84
N PRO A 138 15.98 43.68 3.87
CA PRO A 138 15.40 44.27 2.68
C PRO A 138 16.38 45.28 2.07
N ILE A 139 16.75 45.05 0.80
CA ILE A 139 17.59 45.97 0.03
C ILE A 139 16.74 47.21 -0.28
N ILE A 140 17.00 48.29 0.44
CA ILE A 140 16.39 49.61 0.20
C ILE A 140 17.19 50.27 -0.93
N TYR A 141 16.57 50.40 -2.10
CA TYR A 141 17.08 51.25 -3.17
C TYR A 141 16.72 52.70 -2.82
N GLU A 142 17.71 53.50 -2.41
CA GLU A 142 17.57 54.96 -2.47
C GLU A 142 17.61 55.36 -3.95
N ASP A 143 16.46 55.75 -4.50
CA ASP A 143 16.39 56.50 -5.74
C ASP A 143 17.24 57.77 -5.55
N LYS A 144 18.47 57.74 -6.10
CA LYS A 144 19.21 58.97 -6.33
C LYS A 144 18.47 59.71 -7.42
N ASP A 145 17.70 60.71 -7.00
CA ASP A 145 17.20 61.76 -7.88
C ASP A 145 18.32 62.18 -8.83
N THR A 146 18.10 61.86 -10.10
CA THR A 146 18.91 62.21 -11.24
C THR A 146 18.96 63.73 -11.36
N ASP A 147 20.12 64.33 -11.13
CA ASP A 147 20.49 65.56 -11.83
C ASP A 147 22.03 65.66 -11.94
N ASP A 148 22.46 65.88 -13.18
CA ASP A 148 23.75 66.44 -13.61
C ASP A 148 25.04 65.65 -13.32
N GLU A 149 25.56 64.97 -14.36
CA GLU A 149 26.62 65.52 -15.23
C GLU A 149 27.07 64.49 -16.28
N GLU A 150 27.26 64.98 -17.50
CA GLU A 150 27.73 64.25 -18.67
C GLU A 150 29.13 63.64 -18.44
N SER A 151 29.34 62.39 -18.83
CA SER A 151 30.67 61.93 -19.24
C SER A 151 30.58 60.98 -20.43
N GLU A 152 30.83 61.54 -21.61
CA GLU A 152 31.23 60.79 -22.80
C GLU A 152 32.52 59.99 -22.56
N VAL A 153 32.73 59.03 -23.48
CA VAL A 153 33.93 58.21 -23.78
C VAL A 153 34.09 56.94 -22.93
N ASP A 154 34.44 55.77 -23.47
CA ASP A 154 35.19 55.46 -24.69
C ASP A 154 34.88 54.02 -25.16
N ALA A 155 35.07 53.82 -26.46
CA ALA A 155 34.94 52.56 -27.17
C ALA A 155 36.07 51.57 -26.85
N MET A 156 35.74 50.28 -26.75
CA MET A 156 36.59 49.22 -27.30
C MET A 156 35.73 48.05 -27.77
N GLU A 157 35.74 47.85 -29.09
CA GLU A 157 35.53 46.54 -29.71
C GLU A 157 36.55 45.54 -29.19
N THR A 158 36.10 44.32 -28.90
CA THR A 158 36.96 43.14 -29.11
C THR A 158 36.19 42.16 -29.97
N ASP A 159 36.57 42.17 -31.23
CA ASP A 159 36.36 41.15 -32.24
C ASP A 159 36.84 39.76 -31.77
N GLY A 160 36.17 38.71 -32.26
CA GLY A 160 36.37 37.31 -31.89
C GLY A 160 35.52 36.38 -32.73
N GLU A 161 35.69 36.47 -34.05
CA GLU A 161 35.11 35.64 -35.10
C GLU A 161 35.28 34.11 -34.90
N GLU A 162 34.17 33.40 -35.16
CA GLU A 162 34.00 32.19 -35.98
C GLU A 162 34.71 30.85 -35.65
N ALA A 163 33.93 29.77 -35.51
CA ALA A 163 33.73 28.80 -36.60
C ALA A 163 32.84 27.60 -36.21
N GLU A 164 31.91 27.29 -37.11
CA GLU A 164 31.02 26.13 -37.25
C GLU A 164 31.73 24.76 -37.24
N GLU A 165 31.11 23.70 -36.69
CA GLU A 165 31.15 22.35 -37.32
C GLU A 165 30.02 21.40 -36.84
N LEU A 166 28.96 21.37 -37.63
CA LEU A 166 28.19 20.22 -38.14
C LEU A 166 28.27 18.84 -37.43
N GLY A 167 27.11 18.37 -36.98
CA GLY A 167 26.45 17.12 -37.44
C GLY A 167 27.16 15.77 -37.32
N ASP A 168 26.54 14.84 -36.58
CA ASP A 168 26.41 13.47 -37.07
C ASP A 168 25.12 12.81 -36.57
N VAL A 169 24.34 12.32 -37.54
CA VAL A 169 23.20 11.43 -37.39
C VAL A 169 23.65 10.10 -37.95
N THR A 170 23.83 9.08 -37.10
CA THR A 170 24.06 7.72 -37.57
C THR A 170 22.96 6.77 -37.07
N ASP A 171 22.22 6.32 -38.07
CA ASP A 171 21.29 5.20 -38.14
C ASP A 171 22.08 3.90 -38.36
N ALA A 172 21.79 2.86 -37.57
CA ALA A 172 22.08 1.43 -37.77
C ALA A 172 21.67 0.68 -36.47
N SER A 173 20.98 -0.45 -36.44
CA SER A 173 20.68 -1.45 -37.47
C SER A 173 19.67 -2.48 -36.91
N GLU A 174 18.77 -2.93 -37.78
CA GLU A 174 18.42 -4.32 -38.08
C GLU A 174 17.63 -5.23 -37.09
N HIS A 175 16.41 -5.56 -37.55
CA HIS A 175 15.85 -6.90 -37.76
C HIS A 175 16.08 -7.99 -36.70
N SER A 176 14.98 -8.43 -36.08
CA SER A 176 14.82 -9.83 -35.70
C SER A 176 13.40 -10.32 -36.01
N ASP A 177 13.37 -11.28 -36.93
CA ASP A 177 12.24 -12.00 -37.50
C ASP A 177 11.78 -13.10 -36.52
N GLY A 178 10.46 -13.28 -36.39
CA GLY A 178 9.85 -14.19 -35.42
C GLY A 178 8.45 -14.61 -35.84
N SER A 179 8.36 -15.38 -36.91
CA SER A 179 7.15 -16.08 -37.35
C SER A 179 6.68 -17.07 -36.29
N GLU A 180 5.38 -17.07 -35.94
CA GLU A 180 4.73 -18.20 -35.29
C GLU A 180 3.52 -18.67 -36.11
N ILE A 181 3.61 -19.96 -36.41
CA ILE A 181 2.82 -20.78 -37.31
C ILE A 181 1.42 -21.06 -36.77
N MET A 182 0.42 -21.00 -37.67
CA MET A 182 -0.91 -21.54 -37.46
C MET A 182 -0.85 -23.07 -37.35
N SER A 183 -1.64 -23.65 -36.44
CA SER A 183 -2.07 -25.05 -36.51
C SER A 183 -3.60 -25.06 -36.41
N ASP A 184 -4.20 -25.68 -37.42
CA ASP A 184 -5.62 -26.04 -37.53
C ASP A 184 -5.84 -27.42 -36.86
#